data_AF-A0A2A8V994-F1
#
_entry.id   AF-A0A2A8V994-F1
#
_cell.length_a   1.000
_cell.length_b   1.000
_cell.length_c   1.000
_cell.angle_alpha   90.00
_cell.angle_beta   90.00
_cell.angle_gamma   90.00
#
_symmetry.space_group_name_H-M   'P 1'
#
loop_
_entity.id
_entity.type
_entity.pdbx_description
1 polymer ?
#
loop_
_entity_poly.entity_id
_entity_poly.type
_entity_poly.pdbx_seq_one_letter_code
_entity_poly.pdbx_strand_id
1 'polypeptide(L)'
;MIGTINPIRLNEFIEYEDLFHEMFKGTSLKAGSIRQIVYWIEPEKSIITYDILIGNKKFMYIEDSPSPPSIQRCELTFRTLFELHQSVDIEIAGVKRPSVISSIKVVWGNDKYLVLYGLNDRTDTTYFGVQEELLIKWNPEYGRFNRDNGLYEKGTGG
;
A
#
# COMPACT_ATOMS: atom_id res chain seq x y z
N MET A 1 8.28 -9.74 3.98
CA MET A 1 8.95 -8.52 4.49
C MET A 1 8.16 -7.84 5.63
N ILE A 2 8.85 -7.26 6.62
CA ILE A 2 8.27 -6.35 7.63
C ILE A 2 8.94 -4.99 7.46
N GLY A 3 8.18 -3.90 7.52
CA GLY A 3 8.73 -2.56 7.36
C GLY A 3 7.90 -1.50 8.08
N THR A 4 8.47 -0.31 8.15
CA THR A 4 7.89 0.84 8.83
C THR A 4 8.06 2.08 7.96
N ILE A 5 7.02 2.93 7.92
CA ILE A 5 7.02 4.22 7.22
C ILE A 5 6.52 5.32 8.16
N ASN A 6 6.81 6.60 7.84
CA ASN A 6 6.36 7.76 8.61
C ASN A 6 5.56 8.77 7.75
N PRO A 7 4.37 8.38 7.26
CA PRO A 7 3.51 9.24 6.46
C PRO A 7 2.81 10.32 7.31
N ILE A 8 2.19 11.27 6.62
CA ILE A 8 1.15 12.14 7.21
C ILE A 8 0.00 11.26 7.69
N ARG A 9 -0.49 11.53 8.90
CA ARG A 9 -1.47 10.69 9.59
C ARG A 9 -2.79 10.62 8.81
N LEU A 10 -3.45 9.45 8.85
CA LEU A 10 -4.82 9.33 8.33
C LEU A 10 -5.76 10.31 9.04
N ASN A 11 -6.67 10.90 8.27
CA ASN A 11 -7.61 11.94 8.67
C ASN A 11 -6.97 13.29 9.06
N GLU A 12 -5.64 13.41 9.03
CA GLU A 12 -4.98 14.71 9.20
C GLU A 12 -5.47 15.69 8.13
N PHE A 13 -5.72 16.92 8.53
CA PHE A 13 -6.16 17.98 7.63
C PHE A 13 -5.00 18.92 7.34
N ILE A 14 -4.63 19.02 6.07
CA ILE A 14 -3.63 19.98 5.58
C ILE A 14 -4.35 21.29 5.28
N GLU A 15 -4.01 22.36 5.98
CA GLU A 15 -4.56 23.69 5.70
C GLU A 15 -3.90 24.30 4.47
N TYR A 16 -4.52 25.33 3.90
CA TYR A 16 -3.94 26.02 2.75
C TYR A 16 -2.65 26.75 3.16
N GLU A 17 -2.69 27.37 4.33
CA GLU A 17 -1.62 28.13 4.98
C GLU A 17 -0.36 27.29 5.18
N ASP A 18 -0.51 25.99 5.48
CA ASP A 18 0.59 25.04 5.61
C ASP A 18 1.42 24.91 4.32
N LEU A 19 0.81 25.15 3.15
CA LEU A 19 1.44 24.98 1.83
C LEU A 19 2.12 26.25 1.31
N PHE A 20 1.89 27.42 1.93
CA PHE A 20 2.40 28.71 1.43
C PHE A 20 3.77 29.10 1.99
N HIS A 21 4.30 28.35 2.95
CA HIS A 21 5.62 28.65 3.51
C HIS A 21 6.73 28.44 2.47
N GLU A 22 7.71 29.35 2.38
CA GLU A 22 8.76 29.31 1.35
C GLU A 22 9.56 27.99 1.33
N MET A 23 9.81 27.41 2.51
CA MET A 23 10.46 26.10 2.67
C MET A 23 9.71 24.93 2.02
N PHE A 24 8.41 25.06 1.74
CA PHE A 24 7.57 24.00 1.14
C PHE A 24 7.11 24.37 -0.27
N LYS A 25 7.69 25.42 -0.87
CA LYS A 25 7.39 25.84 -2.23
C LYS A 25 7.75 24.73 -3.21
N GLY A 26 6.78 24.33 -4.03
CA GLY A 26 6.94 23.23 -4.99
C GLY A 26 6.49 21.86 -4.49
N THR A 27 5.88 21.78 -3.28
CA THR A 27 5.25 20.54 -2.81
C THR A 27 4.10 20.09 -3.73
N SER A 28 3.98 18.78 -3.93
CA SER A 28 2.84 18.12 -4.57
C SER A 28 1.58 18.13 -3.69
N LEU A 29 1.74 18.32 -2.37
CA LEU A 29 0.66 18.26 -1.40
C LEU A 29 -0.48 19.23 -1.74
N LYS A 30 -1.69 18.83 -1.34
CA LYS A 30 -2.92 19.60 -1.52
C LYS A 30 -3.58 19.79 -0.17
N ALA A 31 -4.24 20.92 0.00
CA ALA A 31 -5.08 21.16 1.17
C ALA A 31 -6.25 20.17 1.19
N GLY A 32 -6.63 19.76 2.40
CA GLY A 32 -7.69 18.78 2.62
C GLY A 32 -7.30 17.66 3.59
N SER A 33 -8.22 16.74 3.81
CA SER A 33 -8.06 15.61 4.73
C SER A 33 -7.43 14.40 4.02
N ILE A 34 -6.40 13.80 4.63
CA ILE A 34 -5.82 12.53 4.18
C ILE A 34 -6.83 11.41 4.41
N ARG A 35 -7.34 10.79 3.33
CA ARG A 35 -8.31 9.69 3.40
C ARG A 35 -7.73 8.32 3.15
N GLN A 36 -6.61 8.26 2.45
CA GLN A 36 -5.91 7.01 2.18
C GLN A 36 -4.42 7.29 2.12
N ILE A 37 -3.64 6.39 2.69
CA ILE A 37 -2.19 6.36 2.54
C ILE A 37 -1.85 5.11 1.74
N VAL A 38 -1.01 5.27 0.73
CA VAL A 38 -0.56 4.16 -0.11
C VAL A 38 0.96 4.18 -0.15
N TYR A 39 1.56 3.07 0.24
CA TYR A 39 3.00 2.83 0.07
C TYR A 39 3.22 1.87 -1.10
N TRP A 40 3.87 2.38 -2.13
CA TRP A 40 4.29 1.63 -3.31
C TRP A 40 5.71 1.14 -3.10
N ILE A 41 5.94 -0.13 -3.37
CA ILE A 41 7.24 -0.79 -3.30
C ILE A 41 7.49 -1.39 -4.67
N GLU A 42 8.38 -0.78 -5.43
CA GLU A 42 8.79 -1.18 -6.77
C GLU A 42 10.31 -1.45 -6.77
N PRO A 43 10.85 -2.13 -7.80
CA PRO A 43 12.25 -2.57 -7.80
C PRO A 43 13.29 -1.47 -7.54
N GLU A 44 13.05 -0.27 -8.05
CA GLU A 44 14.00 0.85 -7.99
C GLU A 44 13.56 1.99 -7.08
N LYS A 45 12.28 2.02 -6.70
CA LYS A 45 11.69 3.14 -5.98
C LYS A 45 10.60 2.66 -5.05
N SER A 46 10.54 3.27 -3.87
CA SER A 46 9.38 3.16 -3.00
C SER A 46 8.83 4.56 -2.73
N ILE A 47 7.51 4.70 -2.77
CA ILE A 47 6.84 6.01 -2.73
C ILE A 47 5.64 5.94 -1.81
N ILE A 48 5.47 6.96 -0.98
CA ILE A 48 4.23 7.20 -0.25
C ILE A 48 3.38 8.16 -1.08
N THR A 49 2.10 7.82 -1.25
CA THR A 49 1.12 8.68 -1.91
C THR A 49 -0.16 8.77 -1.08
N TYR A 50 -0.91 9.85 -1.27
CA TYR A 50 -2.14 10.14 -0.56
C TYR A 50 -3.33 10.30 -1.49
N ASP A 51 -4.49 9.85 -1.00
CA ASP A 51 -5.77 10.40 -1.46
C ASP A 51 -6.21 11.49 -0.49
N ILE A 52 -6.40 12.70 -1.00
CA ILE A 52 -6.73 13.90 -0.22
C ILE A 52 -8.13 14.39 -0.60
N LEU A 53 -8.99 14.62 0.39
CA LEU A 53 -10.36 15.09 0.19
C LEU A 53 -10.54 16.53 0.72
N ILE A 54 -11.04 17.43 -0.12
CA ILE A 54 -11.46 18.78 0.28
C ILE A 54 -12.89 19.05 -0.20
N GLY A 55 -13.81 19.25 0.74
CA GLY A 55 -15.25 19.29 0.42
C GLY A 55 -15.65 18.05 -0.39
N ASN A 56 -16.18 18.27 -1.59
CA ASN A 56 -16.59 17.19 -2.51
C ASN A 56 -15.50 16.78 -3.53
N LYS A 57 -14.30 17.38 -3.46
CA LYS A 57 -13.22 17.12 -4.43
C LYS A 57 -12.20 16.14 -3.84
N LYS A 58 -11.96 15.04 -4.54
CA LYS A 58 -10.92 14.04 -4.21
C LYS A 58 -9.72 14.20 -5.13
N PHE A 59 -8.54 14.39 -4.55
CA PHE A 59 -7.25 14.28 -5.22
C PHE A 59 -6.67 12.89 -4.91
N MET A 60 -6.08 12.24 -5.89
CA MET A 60 -5.55 10.88 -5.76
C MET A 60 -4.09 10.84 -6.18
N TYR A 61 -3.34 9.89 -5.60
CA TYR A 61 -1.93 9.65 -5.92
C TYR A 61 -1.03 10.88 -5.73
N ILE A 62 -1.32 11.69 -4.70
CA ILE A 62 -0.49 12.84 -4.36
C ILE A 62 0.77 12.33 -3.68
N GLU A 63 1.94 12.47 -4.32
CA GLU A 63 3.22 12.06 -3.74
C GLU A 63 3.49 12.79 -2.43
N ASP A 64 4.05 12.04 -1.48
CA ASP A 64 4.47 12.57 -0.19
C ASP A 64 5.58 13.62 -0.33
N SER A 65 5.65 14.51 0.64
CA SER A 65 6.62 15.60 0.67
C SER A 65 6.93 15.99 2.11
N PRO A 66 8.07 16.70 2.33
CA PRO A 66 8.28 17.43 3.57
C PRO A 66 7.08 18.34 3.87
N SER A 67 6.62 18.33 5.12
CA SER A 67 5.48 19.08 5.60
C SER A 67 5.88 19.93 6.82
N PRO A 68 5.21 21.06 7.08
CA PRO A 68 5.43 21.82 8.30
C PRO A 68 5.20 20.99 9.58
N PRO A 69 5.78 21.41 10.73
CA PRO A 69 5.59 20.74 12.02
C PRO A 69 4.15 20.73 12.54
N SER A 70 3.27 21.60 12.03
CA SER A 70 1.84 21.62 12.34
C SER A 70 1.14 20.34 11.87
N ILE A 71 1.61 19.73 10.78
CA ILE A 71 1.02 18.54 10.18
C ILE A 71 1.52 17.29 10.91
N GLN A 72 0.59 16.55 11.50
CA GLN A 72 0.94 15.32 12.23
C GLN A 72 1.35 14.20 11.27
N ARG A 73 2.52 13.62 11.56
CA ARG A 73 3.00 12.37 10.95
C ARG A 73 2.94 11.26 11.99
N CYS A 74 2.78 10.02 11.54
CA CYS A 74 2.75 8.87 12.43
C CYS A 74 3.51 7.68 11.85
N GLU A 75 4.10 6.89 12.74
CA GLU A 75 4.73 5.63 12.37
C GLU A 75 3.65 4.58 12.01
N LEU A 76 3.73 4.01 10.80
CA LEU A 76 2.90 2.89 10.37
C LEU A 76 3.79 1.70 10.03
N THR A 77 3.52 0.57 10.70
CA THR A 77 4.16 -0.72 10.41
C THR A 77 3.31 -1.50 9.42
N PHE A 78 3.98 -2.25 8.55
CA PHE A 78 3.35 -3.22 7.67
C PHE A 78 4.15 -4.52 7.60
N ARG A 79 3.45 -5.55 7.16
CA ARG A 79 4.01 -6.86 6.82
C ARG A 79 3.42 -7.32 5.50
N THR A 80 4.27 -7.86 4.65
CA THR A 80 3.94 -8.52 3.39
C THR A 80 4.41 -9.98 3.47
N LEU A 81 3.65 -10.89 2.88
CA LEU A 81 4.01 -12.30 2.81
C LEU A 81 4.88 -12.65 1.61
N PHE A 82 4.72 -11.91 0.53
CA PHE A 82 5.51 -12.07 -0.67
C PHE A 82 6.47 -10.89 -0.83
N GLU A 83 7.54 -11.12 -1.57
CA GLU A 83 8.62 -10.17 -1.79
C GLU A 83 8.77 -9.85 -3.28
N LEU A 84 9.37 -8.69 -3.58
CA LEU A 84 9.68 -8.33 -4.96
C LEU A 84 10.58 -9.40 -5.59
N HIS A 85 10.35 -9.66 -6.88
CA HIS A 85 11.03 -10.67 -7.68
C HIS A 85 10.80 -12.12 -7.23
N GLN A 86 9.93 -12.36 -6.24
CA GLN A 86 9.54 -13.71 -5.86
C GLN A 86 8.71 -14.35 -6.98
N SER A 87 9.06 -15.60 -7.33
CA SER A 87 8.28 -16.41 -8.27
C SER A 87 7.05 -16.99 -7.58
N VAL A 88 5.91 -16.88 -8.23
CA VAL A 88 4.60 -17.34 -7.74
C VAL A 88 3.75 -17.81 -8.92
N ASP A 89 2.80 -18.69 -8.66
CA ASP A 89 1.75 -19.05 -9.61
C ASP A 89 0.52 -18.15 -9.41
N ILE A 90 -0.10 -17.76 -10.52
CA ILE A 90 -1.42 -17.12 -10.52
C ILE A 90 -2.39 -17.97 -11.33
N GLU A 91 -3.69 -17.87 -11.04
CA GLU A 91 -4.73 -18.58 -11.79
C GLU A 91 -5.66 -17.59 -12.48
N ILE A 92 -5.76 -17.71 -13.80
CA ILE A 92 -6.60 -16.85 -14.63
C ILE A 92 -7.51 -17.75 -15.46
N ALA A 93 -8.82 -17.61 -15.26
CA ALA A 93 -9.83 -18.43 -15.92
C ALA A 93 -9.56 -19.96 -15.78
N GLY A 94 -9.12 -20.39 -14.58
CA GLY A 94 -8.81 -21.79 -14.31
C GLY A 94 -7.43 -22.25 -14.77
N VAL A 95 -6.64 -21.39 -15.42
CA VAL A 95 -5.31 -21.73 -15.95
C VAL A 95 -4.23 -21.16 -15.03
N LYS A 96 -3.37 -22.04 -14.51
CA LYS A 96 -2.19 -21.64 -13.73
C LYS A 96 -1.10 -21.07 -14.63
N ARG A 97 -0.49 -19.98 -14.19
CA ARG A 97 0.58 -19.27 -14.91
C ARG A 97 1.71 -18.91 -13.95
N PRO A 98 2.96 -19.32 -14.25
CA PRO A 98 4.13 -18.84 -13.54
C PRO A 98 4.31 -17.34 -13.75
N SER A 99 4.46 -16.61 -12.67
CA SER A 99 4.59 -15.16 -12.62
C SER A 99 5.63 -14.73 -11.60
N VAL A 100 5.98 -13.46 -11.62
CA VAL A 100 6.94 -12.85 -10.69
C VAL A 100 6.32 -11.59 -10.08
N ILE A 101 6.47 -11.41 -8.78
CA ILE A 101 6.04 -10.18 -8.09
C ILE A 101 6.86 -9.00 -8.60
N SER A 102 6.21 -8.04 -9.26
CA SER A 102 6.82 -6.85 -9.85
C SER A 102 6.57 -5.58 -9.04
N SER A 103 5.52 -5.54 -8.24
CA SER A 103 5.26 -4.43 -7.31
C SER A 103 4.47 -4.91 -6.10
N ILE A 104 4.60 -4.18 -4.99
CA ILE A 104 3.80 -4.35 -3.79
C ILE A 104 3.19 -3.01 -3.42
N LYS A 105 1.91 -3.03 -3.07
CA LYS A 105 1.16 -1.85 -2.66
C LYS A 105 0.53 -2.11 -1.31
N VAL A 106 0.92 -1.33 -0.31
CA VAL A 106 0.32 -1.36 1.02
C VAL A 106 -0.61 -0.16 1.15
N VAL A 107 -1.88 -0.41 1.47
CA VAL A 107 -2.94 0.62 1.49
C VAL A 107 -3.52 0.70 2.88
N TRP A 108 -3.42 1.86 3.53
CA TRP A 108 -4.08 2.15 4.80
C TRP A 108 -5.31 3.03 4.57
N GLY A 109 -6.44 2.61 5.15
CA GLY A 109 -7.67 3.39 5.23
C GLY A 109 -8.52 2.94 6.41
N ASN A 110 -9.30 3.88 6.96
CA ASN A 110 -10.21 3.77 8.12
C ASN A 110 -9.69 2.99 9.35
N ASP A 111 -9.41 1.69 9.29
CA ASP A 111 -8.94 0.89 10.45
C ASP A 111 -8.00 -0.30 10.16
N LYS A 112 -7.78 -0.69 8.89
CA LYS A 112 -6.86 -1.80 8.52
C LYS A 112 -6.04 -1.44 7.30
N TYR A 113 -4.92 -2.13 7.12
CA TYR A 113 -4.16 -2.05 5.87
C TYR A 113 -4.35 -3.30 5.01
N LEU A 114 -4.32 -3.09 3.70
CA LEU A 114 -4.41 -4.12 2.67
C LEU A 114 -3.08 -4.22 1.93
N VAL A 115 -2.66 -5.44 1.61
CA VAL A 115 -1.49 -5.69 0.76
C VAL A 115 -1.97 -6.21 -0.59
N LEU A 116 -1.54 -5.52 -1.64
CA LEU A 116 -1.84 -5.83 -3.03
C LEU A 116 -0.53 -6.02 -3.79
N TYR A 117 -0.54 -6.91 -4.76
CA TYR A 117 0.62 -7.27 -5.56
C TYR A 117 0.38 -6.95 -7.04
N GLY A 118 1.43 -6.46 -7.69
CA GLY A 118 1.57 -6.48 -9.14
C GLY A 118 2.42 -7.68 -9.54
N LEU A 119 2.01 -8.37 -10.61
CA LEU A 119 2.64 -9.60 -11.08
C LEU A 119 2.89 -9.54 -12.57
N ASN A 120 4.08 -9.94 -13.00
CA ASN A 120 4.42 -10.07 -14.41
C ASN A 120 4.48 -11.55 -14.78
N ASP A 121 3.74 -11.98 -15.79
CA ASP A 121 3.88 -13.33 -16.34
C ASP A 121 4.93 -13.37 -17.46
N ARG A 122 5.19 -14.59 -17.97
CA ARG A 122 6.18 -14.82 -19.04
C ARG A 122 5.80 -14.21 -20.39
N THR A 123 4.56 -13.75 -20.56
CA THR A 123 4.09 -13.04 -21.75
C THR A 123 4.23 -11.53 -21.62
N ASP A 124 4.91 -11.07 -20.56
CA ASP A 124 5.06 -9.66 -20.20
C ASP A 124 3.71 -8.98 -19.87
N THR A 125 2.69 -9.78 -19.55
CA THR A 125 1.41 -9.25 -19.07
C THR A 125 1.54 -8.93 -17.59
N THR A 126 1.22 -7.68 -17.22
CA THR A 126 1.19 -7.25 -15.82
C THR A 126 -0.23 -7.29 -15.26
N TYR A 127 -0.40 -7.99 -14.13
CA TYR A 127 -1.64 -8.06 -13.37
C TYR A 127 -1.50 -7.23 -12.10
N PHE A 128 -2.31 -6.18 -11.97
CA PHE A 128 -2.28 -5.29 -10.81
C PHE A 128 -3.40 -5.60 -9.83
N GLY A 129 -3.17 -5.29 -8.55
CA GLY A 129 -4.21 -5.32 -7.52
C GLY A 129 -4.57 -6.72 -7.03
N VAL A 130 -3.69 -7.70 -7.22
CA VAL A 130 -3.91 -9.06 -6.71
C VAL A 130 -3.77 -9.05 -5.19
N GLN A 131 -4.84 -9.42 -4.49
CA GLN A 131 -4.84 -9.46 -3.03
C GLN A 131 -3.95 -10.58 -2.50
N GLU A 132 -3.29 -10.31 -1.37
CA GLU A 132 -2.43 -11.29 -0.68
C GLU A 132 -3.13 -12.63 -0.42
N GLU A 133 -4.39 -12.60 0.03
CA GLU A 133 -5.19 -13.79 0.31
C GLU A 133 -5.39 -14.68 -0.92
N LEU A 134 -5.60 -14.07 -2.09
CA LEU A 134 -5.76 -14.78 -3.35
C LEU A 134 -4.44 -15.41 -3.80
N LEU A 135 -3.34 -14.69 -3.61
CA LEU A 135 -2.00 -15.19 -3.93
C LEU A 135 -1.61 -16.37 -3.03
N ILE A 136 -1.98 -16.35 -1.75
CA ILE A 136 -1.85 -17.52 -0.84
C ILE A 136 -2.66 -18.71 -1.35
N LYS A 137 -3.89 -18.48 -1.83
CA LYS A 137 -4.75 -19.57 -2.34
C LYS A 137 -4.10 -20.29 -3.52
N TRP A 138 -3.41 -19.56 -4.39
CA TRP A 138 -2.69 -20.14 -5.53
C TRP A 138 -1.36 -20.78 -5.15
N ASN A 139 -0.73 -20.29 -4.07
CA ASN A 139 0.57 -20.71 -3.58
C ASN A 139 0.50 -21.12 -2.08
N PRO A 140 -0.21 -22.21 -1.76
CA PRO A 140 -0.55 -22.58 -0.38
C PRO A 140 0.66 -22.89 0.51
N GLU A 141 1.81 -23.22 -0.07
CA GLU A 141 3.09 -23.42 0.62
C GLU A 141 3.55 -22.18 1.39
N TYR A 142 3.26 -20.98 0.89
CA TYR A 142 3.57 -19.73 1.60
C TYR A 142 2.53 -19.38 2.66
N GLY A 143 1.31 -19.92 2.55
CA GLY A 143 0.25 -19.75 3.55
C GLY A 143 0.49 -20.52 4.86
N ARG A 144 1.15 -21.69 4.79
CA ARG A 144 1.40 -22.56 5.95
C ARG A 144 2.42 -21.96 6.94
N PHE A 145 3.38 -21.18 6.45
CA PHE A 145 4.36 -20.47 7.30
C PHE A 145 3.73 -19.48 8.31
N ASN A 146 2.47 -19.09 8.15
CA ASN A 146 1.77 -18.18 9.07
C ASN A 146 0.86 -18.86 10.10
N ARG A 147 0.40 -20.10 9.86
CA ARG A 147 -0.39 -20.82 10.87
C ARG A 147 0.47 -21.25 12.05
N ASP A 148 1.68 -21.70 11.79
CA ASP A 148 2.62 -22.14 12.84
C ASP A 148 3.23 -20.96 13.61
N ASN A 149 3.08 -19.73 13.10
CA ASN A 149 3.45 -18.47 13.75
C ASN A 149 2.24 -17.69 14.32
N GLY A 150 1.08 -18.35 14.49
CA GLY A 150 -0.04 -17.83 15.29
C GLY A 150 -0.91 -16.74 14.67
N LEU A 151 -0.95 -16.57 13.34
CA LEU A 151 -1.63 -15.42 12.70
C LEU A 151 -2.82 -15.79 11.82
N TYR A 152 -3.75 -16.56 12.39
CA TYR A 152 -5.17 -16.48 12.06
C TYR A 152 -5.93 -16.63 13.38
N GLU A 153 -6.26 -15.53 14.06
CA GLU A 153 -7.41 -15.58 14.96
C GLU A 153 -8.61 -15.88 14.06
N LYS A 154 -9.15 -17.10 14.20
CA LYS A 154 -10.46 -17.44 13.67
C LYS A 154 -11.41 -16.33 14.08
N GLY A 155 -11.92 -15.57 13.11
CA GLY A 155 -13.16 -14.83 13.30
C GLY A 155 -14.19 -15.84 13.82
N THR A 156 -14.49 -15.75 15.11
CA THR A 156 -15.58 -16.49 15.72
C THR A 156 -16.85 -16.00 15.05
N GLY A 157 -17.55 -16.94 14.42
CA GLY A 157 -18.90 -16.71 13.94
C GLY A 157 -19.79 -16.23 15.10
N GLY A 158 -20.61 -15.24 14.80
CA GLY A 158 -21.81 -14.86 15.53
C GLY A 158 -22.94 -14.74 14.50
#